data_AF-A0A6G9YXU9-F1
#
_entry.id   AF-A0A6G9YXU9-F1
#
_cell.length_a   1.000
_cell.length_b   1.000
_cell.length_c   1.000
_cell.angle_alpha   90.00
_cell.angle_beta   90.00
_cell.angle_gamma   90.00
#
_symmetry.space_group_name_H-M   'P 1'
#
loop_
_entity.id
_entity.type
_entity.pdbx_description
1 polymer ?
#
loop_
_entity_poly.entity_id
_entity_poly.type
_entity_poly.pdbx_seq_one_letter_code
_entity_poly.pdbx_strand_id
1 'polypeptide(L)'
;MIGWRGIFLVVYVVICYLFISHPGPLWPIVGLPIALVQVVRFWGVQRRPAKVRPWDQVVGPLVRSREEYCLILRPFGEDGTKIFRFQPKNDAPLDFATVQFINPTMALEQVIARTVEHALGLKAYALVDQSQLLAPPGPVWLRTQGEHDQWKLPVEALIQRAHTIFLVFPPGQEIRDSVKWEIEQITARDLQSRVVIVLPSSPHADANRTARRQLSIAMATFDSFCGDVEDADLTTVERYERELPENVLLVKAVLVKKYDRLIEWMIWQGNEYTKTISEALAITNEELSDLNFRQRYPWALPPLPVGLPLSNPKPSGTRLLVLKAKYGLKGVGILSIVLFGLLVCTLICGSTAMLLVLGNYEMTRSADAIWTKIMKMTFCTAGSVFGFLFGVQLFAVYVKLGWTMMEKLRKQYRSLR
;
A
#
# COMPACT_ATOMS: atom_id res chain seq x y z
N MET A 1 -11.94 19.80 -17.91
CA MET A 1 -12.04 19.94 -16.45
C MET A 1 -10.65 20.08 -15.87
N ILE A 2 -10.33 21.22 -15.25
CA ILE A 2 -9.13 21.37 -14.43
C ILE A 2 -9.36 20.48 -13.20
N GLY A 3 -8.91 19.23 -13.26
CA GLY A 3 -8.98 18.34 -12.10
C GLY A 3 -8.22 18.94 -10.92
N TRP A 4 -8.42 18.39 -9.73
CA TRP A 4 -7.76 18.82 -8.48
C TRP A 4 -6.24 19.10 -8.58
N ARG A 5 -5.56 18.48 -9.55
CA ARG A 5 -4.16 18.75 -9.92
C ARG A 5 -3.87 20.18 -10.37
N GLY A 6 -4.75 20.78 -11.17
CA GLY A 6 -4.57 22.14 -11.65
C GLY A 6 -4.94 23.19 -10.62
N ILE A 7 -5.97 22.93 -9.80
CA ILE A 7 -6.32 23.81 -8.67
C ILE A 7 -5.17 23.87 -7.67
N PHE A 8 -4.55 22.72 -7.34
CA PHE A 8 -3.43 22.68 -6.41
C PHE A 8 -2.16 23.34 -6.97
N LEU A 9 -1.88 23.19 -8.27
CA LEU A 9 -0.77 23.89 -8.91
C LEU A 9 -0.96 25.41 -8.84
N VAL A 10 -2.20 25.88 -9.08
CA VAL A 10 -2.54 27.31 -8.98
C VAL A 10 -2.38 27.79 -7.55
N VAL A 11 -2.92 27.08 -6.56
CA VAL A 11 -2.77 27.43 -5.13
C VAL A 11 -1.29 27.42 -4.72
N TYR A 12 -0.51 26.43 -5.16
CA TYR A 12 0.93 26.36 -4.90
C TYR A 12 1.68 27.55 -5.51
N VAL A 13 1.40 27.91 -6.76
CA VAL A 13 2.01 29.07 -7.44
C VAL A 13 1.62 30.37 -6.73
N VAL A 14 0.37 30.52 -6.32
CA VAL A 14 -0.12 31.69 -5.57
C VAL A 14 0.57 31.79 -4.21
N ILE A 15 0.68 30.70 -3.46
CA ILE A 15 1.38 30.67 -2.18
C ILE A 15 2.87 30.99 -2.38
N CYS A 16 3.55 30.37 -3.35
CA CYS A 16 4.95 30.70 -3.64
C CYS A 16 5.11 32.18 -3.99
N TYR A 17 4.23 32.74 -4.81
CA TYR A 17 4.26 34.15 -5.22
C TYR A 17 4.04 35.11 -4.04
N LEU A 18 3.06 34.84 -3.19
CA LEU A 18 2.77 35.67 -2.00
C LEU A 18 3.92 35.62 -0.99
N PHE A 19 4.59 34.47 -0.82
CA PHE A 19 5.67 34.31 0.16
C PHE A 19 7.04 34.79 -0.34
N ILE A 20 7.31 34.81 -1.65
CA ILE A 20 8.50 35.45 -2.23
C ILE A 20 8.53 36.97 -1.93
N SER A 21 7.36 37.56 -1.68
CA SER A 21 7.19 39.00 -1.43
C SER A 21 7.46 39.42 0.02
N HIS A 22 7.87 38.52 0.93
CA HIS A 22 8.19 38.86 2.32
C HIS A 22 9.68 38.65 2.64
N PRO A 23 10.42 39.71 3.02
CA PRO A 23 11.84 39.62 3.38
C PRO A 23 11.98 39.03 4.79
N GLY A 24 11.96 37.70 4.90
CA GLY A 24 12.13 36.96 6.15
C GLY A 24 13.01 35.71 5.98
N PRO A 25 13.57 35.17 7.08
CA PRO A 25 14.67 34.21 7.04
C PRO A 25 14.22 32.81 6.59
N LEU A 26 14.94 32.25 5.59
CA LEU A 26 15.20 30.83 5.21
C LEU A 26 14.09 29.76 5.23
N TRP A 27 13.05 29.89 6.04
CA TRP A 27 11.91 28.96 6.14
C TRP A 27 11.17 28.71 4.82
N PRO A 28 10.95 29.70 3.93
CA PRO A 28 10.28 29.45 2.65
C PRO A 28 11.09 28.52 1.73
N ILE A 29 12.42 28.56 1.83
CA ILE A 29 13.33 27.80 0.96
C ILE A 29 13.37 26.32 1.38
N VAL A 30 13.22 26.02 2.67
CA VAL A 30 13.30 24.65 3.20
C VAL A 30 11.91 24.02 3.38
N GLY A 31 10.91 24.79 3.82
CA GLY A 31 9.56 24.31 4.11
C GLY A 31 8.78 23.89 2.85
N LEU A 32 8.88 24.66 1.76
CA LEU A 32 8.15 24.39 0.52
C LEU A 32 8.56 23.07 -0.16
N PRO A 33 9.86 22.74 -0.31
CA PRO A 33 10.28 21.45 -0.84
C PRO A 33 9.84 20.28 0.03
N ILE A 34 9.93 20.40 1.36
CA ILE A 34 9.49 19.35 2.29
C ILE A 34 7.97 19.13 2.13
N ALA A 35 7.18 20.20 2.15
CA ALA A 35 5.74 20.12 1.94
C ALA A 35 5.39 19.51 0.57
N LEU A 36 6.09 19.90 -0.50
CA LEU A 36 5.90 19.32 -1.84
C LEU A 36 6.24 17.82 -1.87
N VAL A 37 7.35 17.40 -1.26
CA VAL A 37 7.73 15.98 -1.16
C VAL A 37 6.67 15.20 -0.38
N GLN A 38 6.14 15.76 0.71
CA GLN A 38 5.08 15.11 1.49
C GLN A 38 3.78 15.02 0.70
N VAL A 39 3.37 16.07 -0.03
CA VAL A 39 2.18 16.05 -0.90
C VAL A 39 2.34 15.04 -2.03
N VAL A 40 3.51 15.00 -2.69
CA VAL A 40 3.79 14.04 -3.77
C VAL A 40 3.82 12.62 -3.23
N ARG A 41 4.38 12.39 -2.03
CA ARG A 41 4.33 11.08 -1.36
C ARG A 41 2.89 10.70 -1.02
N PHE A 42 2.12 11.60 -0.41
CA PHE A 42 0.71 11.38 -0.06
C PHE A 42 -0.13 11.07 -1.31
N TRP A 43 0.11 11.77 -2.41
CA TRP A 43 -0.56 11.54 -3.69
C TRP A 43 -0.12 10.24 -4.38
N GLY A 44 1.13 9.83 -4.19
CA GLY A 44 1.61 8.51 -4.61
C GLY A 44 0.99 7.37 -3.79
N VAL A 45 0.66 7.63 -2.52
CA VAL A 45 0.03 6.68 -1.59
C VAL A 45 -1.47 6.56 -1.84
N GLN A 46 -2.16 7.64 -2.23
CA GLN A 46 -3.51 7.58 -2.82
C GLN A 46 -3.44 6.98 -4.24
N ARG A 47 -3.06 5.70 -4.32
CA ARG A 47 -3.02 4.95 -5.57
C ARG A 47 -4.42 4.95 -6.19
N ARG A 48 -4.48 5.27 -7.48
CA ARG A 48 -5.73 5.33 -8.24
C ARG A 48 -6.43 3.97 -8.22
N PRO A 49 -7.78 3.96 -8.20
CA PRO A 49 -8.52 2.73 -8.43
C PRO A 49 -8.06 2.07 -9.74
N ALA A 50 -7.85 0.77 -9.68
CA ALA A 50 -7.37 -0.03 -10.80
C ALA A 50 -8.55 -0.73 -11.48
N LYS A 51 -8.45 -0.92 -12.80
CA LYS A 51 -9.42 -1.72 -13.54
C LYS A 51 -9.37 -3.16 -13.05
N VAL A 52 -10.51 -3.67 -12.63
CA VAL A 52 -10.67 -5.06 -12.20
C VAL A 52 -10.63 -5.95 -13.42
N ARG A 53 -9.86 -7.04 -13.36
CA ARG A 53 -9.78 -8.03 -14.44
C ARG A 53 -10.84 -9.10 -14.22
N PRO A 54 -11.47 -9.64 -15.27
CA PRO A 54 -12.33 -10.78 -15.10
C PRO A 54 -11.53 -12.02 -14.66
N TRP A 55 -12.16 -12.89 -13.89
CA TRP A 55 -11.49 -14.04 -13.27
C TRP A 55 -10.96 -15.04 -14.30
N ASP A 56 -11.68 -15.27 -15.40
CA ASP A 56 -11.35 -16.22 -16.48
C ASP A 56 -9.95 -15.95 -17.09
N GLN A 57 -9.56 -14.69 -17.16
CA GLN A 57 -8.26 -14.25 -17.68
C GLN A 57 -7.11 -14.46 -16.69
N VAL A 58 -7.39 -14.61 -15.39
CA VAL A 58 -6.37 -14.61 -14.34
C VAL A 58 -6.29 -15.93 -13.61
N VAL A 59 -7.41 -16.48 -13.14
CA VAL A 59 -7.45 -17.67 -12.27
C VAL A 59 -6.90 -18.89 -12.99
N GLY A 60 -7.34 -19.18 -14.20
CA GLY A 60 -6.89 -20.35 -14.97
C GLY A 60 -5.37 -20.42 -15.16
N PRO A 61 -4.70 -19.34 -15.63
CA PRO A 61 -3.25 -19.27 -15.68
C PRO A 61 -2.58 -19.30 -14.30
N LEU A 62 -3.16 -18.60 -13.31
CA LEU A 62 -2.60 -18.48 -11.97
C LEU A 62 -2.52 -19.85 -11.26
N VAL A 63 -3.63 -20.60 -11.20
CA VAL A 63 -3.68 -21.86 -10.44
C VAL A 63 -2.85 -22.97 -11.09
N ARG A 64 -2.63 -22.90 -12.42
CA ARG A 64 -1.75 -23.82 -13.17
C ARG A 64 -0.28 -23.43 -13.07
N SER A 65 0.02 -22.20 -12.65
CA SER A 65 1.39 -21.73 -12.49
C SER A 65 2.01 -22.22 -11.18
N ARG A 66 3.33 -22.02 -11.03
CA ARG A 66 4.03 -22.22 -9.77
C ARG A 66 4.01 -21.01 -8.82
N GLU A 67 3.26 -19.96 -9.18
CA GLU A 67 3.14 -18.76 -8.35
C GLU A 67 2.27 -19.07 -7.12
N GLU A 68 2.86 -18.92 -5.92
CA GLU A 68 2.12 -18.96 -4.67
C GLU A 68 1.45 -17.59 -4.42
N TYR A 69 0.29 -17.61 -3.78
CA TYR A 69 -0.48 -16.41 -3.51
C TYR A 69 -1.36 -16.57 -2.27
N CYS A 70 -1.79 -15.45 -1.71
CA CYS A 70 -2.80 -15.43 -0.66
C CYS A 70 -4.18 -15.09 -1.24
N LEU A 71 -5.22 -15.68 -0.69
CA LEU A 71 -6.61 -15.43 -1.07
C LEU A 71 -7.31 -14.66 0.04
N ILE A 72 -8.08 -13.64 -0.31
CA ILE A 72 -8.94 -12.91 0.63
C ILE A 72 -10.39 -13.27 0.27
N LEU A 73 -11.05 -13.92 1.22
CA LEU A 73 -12.45 -14.29 1.20
C LEU A 73 -13.23 -13.35 2.11
N ARG A 74 -14.36 -12.87 1.60
CA ARG A 74 -15.24 -11.92 2.29
C ARG A 74 -16.65 -12.03 1.68
N PRO A 75 -17.69 -11.59 2.39
CA PRO A 75 -19.02 -11.50 1.81
C PRO A 75 -19.01 -10.72 0.48
N PHE A 76 -19.56 -11.33 -0.59
CA PHE A 76 -19.62 -10.72 -1.92
C PHE A 76 -20.37 -9.38 -1.90
N GLY A 77 -19.83 -8.38 -2.62
CA GLY A 77 -20.48 -7.08 -2.85
C GLY A 77 -20.09 -5.94 -1.90
N GLU A 78 -19.17 -6.14 -0.96
CA GLU A 78 -18.69 -5.07 -0.06
C GLU A 78 -17.26 -4.63 -0.35
N ASP A 79 -17.03 -4.19 -1.59
CA ASP A 79 -15.67 -3.95 -2.07
C ASP A 79 -15.06 -2.65 -1.53
N GLY A 80 -14.16 -2.78 -0.56
CA GLY A 80 -13.26 -1.68 -0.15
C GLY A 80 -13.97 -0.46 0.46
N THR A 81 -15.17 -0.65 0.98
CA THR A 81 -15.99 0.38 1.62
C THR A 81 -15.60 0.61 3.08
N LYS A 82 -15.04 -0.40 3.76
CA LYS A 82 -14.63 -0.29 5.16
C LYS A 82 -13.24 0.32 5.26
N ILE A 83 -13.25 1.64 5.40
CA ILE A 83 -12.07 2.46 5.60
C ILE A 83 -11.58 2.33 7.04
N PHE A 84 -10.35 1.85 7.22
CA PHE A 84 -9.66 1.89 8.51
C PHE A 84 -8.93 3.21 8.63
N ARG A 85 -9.17 3.90 9.74
CA ARG A 85 -8.30 4.98 10.20
C ARG A 85 -7.31 4.38 11.17
N PHE A 86 -6.02 4.42 10.81
CA PHE A 86 -4.96 4.18 11.78
C PHE A 86 -5.02 5.30 12.82
N GLN A 87 -5.54 4.98 14.02
CA GLN A 87 -5.40 5.86 15.16
C GLN A 87 -3.93 5.80 15.62
N PRO A 88 -3.17 6.90 15.55
CA PRO A 88 -1.83 6.91 16.09
C PRO A 88 -1.91 6.65 17.61
N LYS A 89 -0.97 5.86 18.13
CA LYS A 89 -0.75 5.71 19.57
C LYS A 89 -0.50 7.11 20.14
N ASN A 90 -1.20 7.48 21.21
CA ASN A 90 -1.21 8.82 21.82
C ASN A 90 0.13 9.25 22.46
N ASP A 91 1.25 8.58 22.17
CA ASP A 91 2.53 8.78 22.85
C ASP A 91 3.46 9.79 22.14
N ALA A 92 3.05 10.36 21.00
CA ALA A 92 3.82 11.36 20.29
C ALA A 92 3.28 12.78 20.56
N PRO A 93 4.07 13.72 21.12
CA PRO A 93 3.66 15.08 21.44
C PRO A 93 3.54 16.01 20.20
N LEU A 94 3.40 15.43 19.00
CA LEU A 94 3.30 16.17 17.74
C LEU A 94 1.83 16.44 17.41
N ASP A 95 1.46 17.70 17.64
CA ASP A 95 0.22 18.41 17.31
C ASP A 95 -0.76 17.64 16.41
N PHE A 96 -1.92 17.31 16.99
CA PHE A 96 -3.00 16.45 16.48
C PHE A 96 -3.47 16.79 15.05
N ALA A 97 -3.30 18.04 14.62
CA ALA A 97 -3.69 18.47 13.28
C ALA A 97 -2.76 17.91 12.18
N THR A 98 -1.47 17.73 12.45
CA THR A 98 -0.49 17.37 11.40
C THR A 98 -0.46 15.87 11.12
N VAL A 99 -0.67 15.03 12.15
CA VAL A 99 -0.63 13.57 12.05
C VAL A 99 -1.88 13.00 11.38
N GLN A 100 -3.05 13.64 11.57
CA GLN A 100 -4.31 13.21 10.93
C GLN A 100 -4.28 13.33 9.39
N PHE A 101 -3.54 14.27 8.83
CA PHE A 101 -3.36 14.38 7.37
C PHE A 101 -2.36 13.37 6.79
N ILE A 102 -1.55 12.72 7.63
CA ILE A 102 -0.47 11.82 7.19
C ILE A 102 -0.88 10.35 7.22
N ASN A 103 -1.94 9.99 7.95
CA ASN A 103 -2.41 8.61 8.01
C ASN A 103 -3.40 8.33 6.88
N PRO A 104 -2.96 7.69 5.76
CA PRO A 104 -3.88 7.30 4.71
C PRO A 104 -4.92 6.33 5.27
N THR A 105 -6.17 6.66 5.06
CA THR A 105 -7.29 5.75 5.21
C THR A 105 -7.09 4.55 4.28
N MET A 106 -6.93 3.35 4.83
CA MET A 106 -6.74 2.12 4.05
C MET A 106 -7.89 1.16 4.30
N ALA A 107 -8.34 0.44 3.28
CA ALA A 107 -9.23 -0.70 3.49
C ALA A 107 -8.44 -1.89 4.06
N LEU A 108 -9.10 -2.77 4.82
CA LEU A 108 -8.45 -3.93 5.45
C LEU A 108 -7.67 -4.76 4.43
N GLU A 109 -8.25 -4.95 3.26
CA GLU A 109 -7.68 -5.76 2.20
C GLU A 109 -6.40 -5.14 1.64
N GLN A 110 -6.24 -3.82 1.73
CA GLN A 110 -4.99 -3.14 1.41
C GLN A 110 -3.93 -3.39 2.47
N VAL A 111 -4.34 -3.40 3.75
CA VAL A 111 -3.44 -3.72 4.86
C VAL A 111 -2.97 -5.17 4.73
N ILE A 112 -3.90 -6.11 4.51
CA ILE A 112 -3.59 -7.52 4.25
C ILE A 112 -2.65 -7.64 3.04
N ALA A 113 -3.02 -7.08 1.89
CA ALA A 113 -2.22 -7.20 0.67
C ALA A 113 -0.80 -6.64 0.82
N ARG A 114 -0.65 -5.48 1.47
CA ARG A 114 0.69 -4.89 1.73
C ARG A 114 1.49 -5.72 2.71
N THR A 115 0.84 -6.26 3.75
CA THR A 115 1.53 -7.09 4.75
C THR A 115 1.97 -8.40 4.12
N VAL A 116 1.14 -9.02 3.29
CA VAL A 116 1.49 -10.22 2.52
C VAL A 116 2.66 -9.96 1.56
N GLU A 117 2.61 -8.86 0.79
CA GLU A 117 3.69 -8.46 -0.13
C GLU A 117 5.00 -8.21 0.63
N HIS A 118 4.94 -7.59 1.81
CA HIS A 118 6.12 -7.29 2.62
C HIS A 118 6.68 -8.53 3.33
N ALA A 119 5.83 -9.38 3.91
CA ALA A 119 6.24 -10.51 4.73
C ALA A 119 6.68 -11.72 3.89
N LEU A 120 5.97 -12.02 2.80
CA LEU A 120 6.20 -13.22 1.99
C LEU A 120 6.60 -12.93 0.53
N GLY A 121 6.50 -11.68 0.07
CA GLY A 121 6.70 -11.35 -1.35
C GLY A 121 5.60 -11.89 -2.28
N LEU A 122 4.49 -12.38 -1.72
CA LEU A 122 3.38 -12.94 -2.47
C LEU A 122 2.34 -11.87 -2.82
N LYS A 123 1.48 -12.18 -3.79
CA LYS A 123 0.31 -11.34 -4.10
C LYS A 123 -0.91 -11.83 -3.33
N ALA A 124 -1.76 -10.91 -2.93
CA ALA A 124 -3.10 -11.20 -2.43
C ALA A 124 -4.13 -11.05 -3.56
N TYR A 125 -5.04 -12.01 -3.70
CA TYR A 125 -6.15 -11.98 -4.66
C TYR A 125 -7.47 -11.94 -3.91
N ALA A 126 -8.45 -11.27 -4.49
CA ALA A 126 -9.79 -11.16 -3.92
C ALA A 126 -10.83 -11.03 -5.03
N LEU A 127 -11.98 -11.68 -4.86
CA LEU A 127 -13.07 -11.54 -5.82
C LEU A 127 -13.96 -10.35 -5.49
N VAL A 128 -14.53 -9.78 -6.55
CA VAL A 128 -15.50 -8.69 -6.52
C VAL A 128 -16.68 -9.02 -7.42
N ASP A 129 -17.81 -8.38 -7.16
CA ASP A 129 -19.02 -8.54 -7.97
C ASP A 129 -18.81 -8.08 -9.43
N GLN A 130 -19.62 -8.61 -10.36
CA GLN A 130 -19.58 -8.32 -11.78
C GLN A 130 -19.78 -6.83 -12.08
N SER A 131 -20.56 -6.14 -11.24
CA SER A 131 -20.82 -4.70 -11.34
C SER A 131 -19.57 -3.85 -11.04
N GLN A 132 -18.58 -4.40 -10.32
CA GLN A 132 -17.39 -3.67 -9.89
C GLN A 132 -16.31 -3.62 -10.99
N LEU A 133 -16.25 -2.50 -11.71
CA LEU A 133 -15.25 -2.29 -12.78
C LEU A 133 -13.93 -1.69 -12.28
N LEU A 134 -13.97 -0.99 -11.16
CA LEU A 134 -12.85 -0.28 -10.56
C LEU A 134 -12.77 -0.66 -9.09
N ALA A 135 -11.58 -1.03 -8.62
CA ALA A 135 -11.40 -1.38 -7.22
C ALA A 135 -10.24 -0.58 -6.62
N PRO A 136 -10.27 -0.33 -5.29
CA PRO A 136 -9.19 0.38 -4.63
C PRO A 136 -7.85 -0.35 -4.81
N PRO A 137 -6.71 0.33 -4.71
CA PRO A 137 -5.40 -0.31 -4.80
C PRO A 137 -5.23 -1.34 -3.67
N GLY A 138 -4.34 -2.33 -3.81
CA GLY A 138 -4.11 -3.33 -2.75
C GLY A 138 -4.01 -4.72 -3.36
N PRO A 139 -4.97 -5.63 -3.10
CA PRO A 139 -4.97 -6.95 -3.71
C PRO A 139 -5.24 -6.86 -5.22
N VAL A 140 -4.97 -7.95 -5.91
CA VAL A 140 -5.39 -8.15 -7.30
C VAL A 140 -6.86 -8.54 -7.29
N TRP A 141 -7.71 -7.57 -7.61
CA TRP A 141 -9.16 -7.76 -7.68
C TRP A 141 -9.57 -8.51 -8.95
N LEU A 142 -10.40 -9.54 -8.76
CA LEU A 142 -10.91 -10.42 -9.80
C LEU A 142 -12.43 -10.28 -9.87
N ARG A 143 -12.93 -9.89 -11.04
CA ARG A 143 -14.36 -9.69 -11.28
C ARG A 143 -15.01 -11.02 -11.62
N THR A 144 -16.14 -11.32 -10.99
CA THR A 144 -17.02 -12.41 -11.42
C THR A 144 -17.57 -12.13 -12.83
N GLN A 145 -17.88 -13.20 -13.56
CA GLN A 145 -18.52 -13.13 -14.88
C GLN A 145 -19.77 -14.01 -14.85
N GLY A 146 -20.80 -13.60 -15.57
CA GLY A 146 -21.97 -14.43 -15.85
C GLY A 146 -23.06 -14.40 -14.77
N GLU A 147 -23.98 -15.37 -14.87
CA GLU A 147 -25.14 -15.52 -14.00
C GLU A 147 -24.76 -16.03 -12.59
N HIS A 148 -25.77 -16.12 -11.71
CA HIS A 148 -25.59 -16.61 -10.34
C HIS A 148 -24.80 -17.93 -10.28
N ASP A 149 -23.94 -18.07 -9.27
CA ASP A 149 -23.09 -19.23 -8.97
C ASP A 149 -21.88 -19.55 -9.86
N GLN A 150 -21.64 -18.85 -10.98
CA GLN A 150 -20.43 -19.07 -11.79
C GLN A 150 -19.12 -18.71 -11.04
N TRP A 151 -19.22 -17.98 -9.93
CA TRP A 151 -18.09 -17.61 -9.07
C TRP A 151 -17.55 -18.79 -8.25
N LYS A 152 -18.36 -19.82 -8.00
CA LYS A 152 -17.97 -20.95 -7.14
C LYS A 152 -16.77 -21.69 -7.71
N LEU A 153 -16.79 -22.01 -9.00
CA LEU A 153 -15.72 -22.74 -9.68
C LEU A 153 -14.32 -22.05 -9.58
N PRO A 154 -14.16 -20.75 -9.90
CA PRO A 154 -12.89 -20.08 -9.70
C PRO A 154 -12.49 -19.92 -8.22
N VAL A 155 -13.45 -19.70 -7.31
CA VAL A 155 -13.14 -19.62 -5.87
C VAL A 155 -12.65 -20.96 -5.34
N GLU A 156 -13.27 -22.06 -5.74
CA GLU A 156 -12.83 -23.42 -5.39
C GLU A 156 -11.38 -23.65 -5.82
N ALA A 157 -11.05 -23.33 -7.07
CA ALA A 157 -9.70 -23.46 -7.61
C ALA A 157 -8.70 -22.57 -6.85
N LEU A 158 -9.13 -21.36 -6.47
CA LEU A 158 -8.29 -20.43 -5.72
C LEU A 158 -8.02 -20.93 -4.29
N ILE A 159 -9.04 -21.46 -3.61
CA ILE A 159 -8.96 -22.04 -2.26
C ILE A 159 -7.97 -23.21 -2.25
N GLN A 160 -8.12 -24.15 -3.18
CA GLN A 160 -7.26 -25.34 -3.30
C GLN A 160 -5.77 -25.00 -3.42
N ARG A 161 -5.46 -23.83 -3.99
CA ARG A 161 -4.11 -23.45 -4.42
C ARG A 161 -3.52 -22.27 -3.62
N ALA A 162 -4.29 -21.70 -2.69
CA ALA A 162 -3.85 -20.60 -1.85
C ALA A 162 -2.80 -21.04 -0.82
N HIS A 163 -1.75 -20.24 -0.65
CA HIS A 163 -0.78 -20.36 0.44
C HIS A 163 -1.43 -20.05 1.79
N THR A 164 -2.16 -18.92 1.86
CA THR A 164 -2.92 -18.50 3.03
C THR A 164 -4.27 -17.98 2.58
N ILE A 165 -5.32 -18.32 3.33
CA ILE A 165 -6.70 -17.90 3.09
C ILE A 165 -7.08 -16.93 4.20
N PHE A 166 -7.28 -15.67 3.87
CA PHE A 166 -7.80 -14.67 4.78
C PHE A 166 -9.32 -14.68 4.73
N LEU A 167 -9.98 -14.97 5.85
CA LEU A 167 -11.43 -14.89 5.98
C LEU A 167 -11.78 -13.61 6.74
N VAL A 168 -12.45 -12.67 6.08
CA VAL A 168 -12.77 -11.37 6.67
C VAL A 168 -14.23 -11.32 7.08
N PHE A 169 -14.49 -11.13 8.38
CA PHE A 169 -15.85 -10.95 8.90
C PHE A 169 -16.16 -9.47 9.15
N PRO A 170 -16.92 -8.80 8.25
CA PRO A 170 -17.33 -7.42 8.44
C PRO A 170 -18.12 -7.19 9.75
N PRO A 171 -17.97 -6.04 10.43
CA PRO A 171 -18.75 -5.75 11.63
C PRO A 171 -20.24 -5.61 11.30
N GLY A 172 -21.07 -6.16 12.18
CA GLY A 172 -22.54 -6.07 12.10
C GLY A 172 -23.19 -6.93 11.03
N GLN A 173 -22.49 -7.91 10.48
CA GLN A 173 -23.01 -8.78 9.44
C GLN A 173 -22.95 -10.24 9.85
N GLU A 174 -23.96 -10.98 9.41
CA GLU A 174 -24.03 -12.43 9.55
C GLU A 174 -23.29 -13.13 8.40
N ILE A 175 -22.91 -14.39 8.62
CA ILE A 175 -22.31 -15.24 7.58
C ILE A 175 -23.34 -15.42 6.46
N ARG A 176 -23.02 -14.93 5.27
CA ARG A 176 -23.83 -15.14 4.06
C ARG A 176 -23.59 -16.54 3.50
N ASP A 177 -24.55 -17.05 2.72
CA ASP A 177 -24.46 -18.39 2.10
C ASP A 177 -23.22 -18.59 1.22
N SER A 178 -22.73 -17.52 0.59
CA SER A 178 -21.46 -17.55 -0.15
C SER A 178 -20.27 -17.89 0.75
N VAL A 179 -20.22 -17.30 1.96
CA VAL A 179 -19.16 -17.56 2.93
C VAL A 179 -19.34 -18.91 3.61
N LYS A 180 -20.59 -19.37 3.85
CA LYS A 180 -20.86 -20.74 4.32
C LYS A 180 -20.25 -21.77 3.37
N TRP A 181 -20.56 -21.64 2.08
CA TRP A 181 -20.01 -22.50 1.05
C TRP A 181 -18.47 -22.43 0.97
N GLU A 182 -17.87 -21.26 1.12
CA GLU A 182 -16.40 -21.09 1.18
C GLU A 182 -15.78 -21.83 2.37
N ILE A 183 -16.40 -21.75 3.55
CA ILE A 183 -15.98 -22.47 4.76
C ILE A 183 -16.07 -23.99 4.52
N GLU A 184 -17.17 -24.48 3.96
CA GLU A 184 -17.33 -25.89 3.59
C GLU A 184 -16.22 -26.35 2.63
N GLN A 185 -15.87 -25.54 1.62
CA GLN A 185 -14.80 -25.89 0.68
C GLN A 185 -13.42 -25.96 1.34
N ILE A 186 -13.16 -25.13 2.35
CA ILE A 186 -11.92 -25.16 3.13
C ILE A 186 -11.88 -26.42 3.99
N THR A 187 -12.95 -26.70 4.73
CA THR A 187 -13.04 -27.86 5.63
C THR A 187 -12.97 -29.18 4.87
N ALA A 188 -13.70 -29.30 3.76
CA ALA A 188 -13.70 -30.51 2.92
C ALA A 188 -12.32 -30.86 2.33
N ARG A 189 -11.36 -29.93 2.37
CA ARG A 189 -10.00 -30.10 1.85
C ARG A 189 -8.94 -30.08 2.93
N ASP A 190 -9.30 -30.06 4.21
CA ASP A 190 -8.36 -30.01 5.33
C ASP A 190 -7.41 -28.81 5.25
N LEU A 191 -7.94 -27.64 4.85
CA LEU A 191 -7.19 -26.40 4.63
C LEU A 191 -7.23 -25.42 5.82
N GLN A 192 -7.81 -25.81 6.95
CA GLN A 192 -8.05 -24.97 8.13
C GLN A 192 -6.76 -24.32 8.64
N SER A 193 -5.64 -25.05 8.64
CA SER A 193 -4.34 -24.53 9.06
C SER A 193 -3.83 -23.35 8.25
N ARG A 194 -4.35 -23.14 7.04
CA ARG A 194 -4.01 -22.00 6.17
C ARG A 194 -4.95 -20.82 6.36
N VAL A 195 -5.96 -20.95 7.20
CA VAL A 195 -6.97 -19.91 7.42
C VAL A 195 -6.48 -18.92 8.46
N VAL A 196 -6.63 -17.64 8.11
CA VAL A 196 -6.44 -16.50 9.01
C VAL A 196 -7.74 -15.71 9.00
N ILE A 197 -8.47 -15.74 10.11
CA ILE A 197 -9.72 -15.00 10.26
C ILE A 197 -9.39 -13.61 10.80
N VAL A 198 -9.87 -12.55 10.13
CA VAL A 198 -9.59 -11.15 10.49
C VAL A 198 -10.89 -10.42 10.80
N LEU A 199 -10.92 -9.75 11.95
CA LEU A 199 -12.07 -8.97 12.43
C LEU A 199 -11.75 -7.47 12.36
N PRO A 200 -12.28 -6.74 11.37
CA PRO A 200 -12.38 -5.28 11.41
C PRO A 200 -12.90 -4.72 12.74
N SER A 201 -12.18 -3.75 13.32
CA SER A 201 -12.66 -2.97 14.46
C SER A 201 -13.74 -1.96 14.03
N SER A 202 -14.89 -1.97 14.70
CA SER A 202 -15.96 -0.98 14.53
C SER A 202 -16.10 -0.07 15.75
N PRO A 203 -16.48 1.22 15.59
CA PRO A 203 -16.87 2.07 16.71
C PRO A 203 -18.18 1.62 17.37
N HIS A 204 -18.99 0.80 16.69
CA HIS A 204 -20.26 0.30 17.21
C HIS A 204 -20.06 -1.05 17.92
N ALA A 205 -20.26 -1.06 19.24
CA ALA A 205 -20.09 -2.25 20.08
C ALA A 205 -20.94 -3.45 19.61
N ASP A 206 -22.19 -3.21 19.21
CA ASP A 206 -23.08 -4.26 18.67
C ASP A 206 -22.51 -4.92 17.41
N ALA A 207 -21.93 -4.10 16.53
CA ALA A 207 -21.36 -4.59 15.29
C ALA A 207 -20.12 -5.47 15.54
N ASN A 208 -19.31 -5.16 16.57
CA ASN A 208 -18.20 -6.00 17.02
C ASN A 208 -18.71 -7.29 17.67
N ARG A 209 -19.78 -7.23 18.47
CA ARG A 209 -20.43 -8.43 19.05
C ARG A 209 -20.91 -9.39 17.98
N THR A 210 -21.58 -8.89 16.94
CA THR A 210 -22.01 -9.72 15.80
C THR A 210 -20.82 -10.37 15.10
N ALA A 211 -19.75 -9.62 14.79
CA ALA A 211 -18.57 -10.18 14.13
C ALA A 211 -17.86 -11.23 15.00
N ARG A 212 -17.77 -11.01 16.32
CA ARG A 212 -17.21 -12.00 17.25
C ARG A 212 -18.04 -13.29 17.28
N ARG A 213 -19.37 -13.18 17.27
CA ARG A 213 -20.27 -14.33 17.16
C ARG A 213 -20.06 -15.08 15.84
N GLN A 214 -19.95 -14.38 14.71
CA GLN A 214 -19.66 -15.02 13.42
C GLN A 214 -18.29 -15.71 13.41
N LEU A 215 -17.28 -15.12 14.06
CA LEU A 215 -15.99 -15.77 14.27
C LEU A 215 -16.15 -17.06 15.08
N SER A 216 -16.89 -17.05 16.20
CA SER A 216 -17.15 -18.25 17.01
C SER A 216 -17.86 -19.35 16.22
N ILE A 217 -18.84 -18.98 15.39
CA ILE A 217 -19.53 -19.91 14.50
C ILE A 217 -18.53 -20.53 13.52
N ALA A 218 -17.74 -19.71 12.83
CA ALA A 218 -16.74 -20.21 11.87
C ALA A 218 -15.70 -21.12 12.53
N MET A 219 -15.21 -20.78 13.73
CA MET A 219 -14.28 -21.62 14.49
C MET A 219 -14.93 -22.96 14.86
N ALA A 220 -16.17 -22.95 15.35
CA ALA A 220 -16.92 -24.17 15.66
C ALA A 220 -17.15 -25.03 14.40
N THR A 221 -17.44 -24.42 13.26
CA THR A 221 -17.59 -25.12 11.98
C THR A 221 -16.29 -25.74 11.50
N PHE A 222 -15.15 -25.06 11.67
CA PHE A 222 -13.83 -25.60 11.30
C PHE A 222 -13.39 -26.76 12.21
N ASP A 223 -13.82 -26.74 13.47
CA ASP A 223 -13.62 -27.85 14.42
C ASP A 223 -14.61 -29.01 14.19
N SER A 224 -15.70 -28.79 13.44
CA SER A 224 -16.68 -29.81 13.11
C SER A 224 -16.19 -30.69 11.95
N PHE A 225 -16.59 -31.97 11.94
CA PHE A 225 -16.21 -32.90 10.88
C PHE A 225 -16.91 -32.59 9.54
N CYS A 226 -18.13 -32.05 9.59
CA CYS A 226 -18.94 -31.78 8.40
C CYS A 226 -18.55 -30.47 7.71
N GLY A 227 -18.02 -29.50 8.44
CA GLY A 227 -17.70 -28.18 7.89
C GLY A 227 -18.91 -27.35 7.45
N ASP A 228 -20.12 -27.80 7.81
CA ASP A 228 -21.37 -27.07 7.57
C ASP A 228 -21.59 -26.04 8.69
N VAL A 229 -21.86 -24.80 8.29
CA VAL A 229 -22.14 -23.69 9.21
C VAL A 229 -23.47 -23.87 9.93
N GLU A 230 -24.44 -24.51 9.29
CA GLU A 230 -25.78 -24.72 9.86
C GLU A 230 -25.77 -25.83 10.93
N ASP A 231 -24.84 -26.77 10.81
CA ASP A 231 -24.62 -27.86 11.78
C ASP A 231 -23.58 -27.50 12.86
N ALA A 232 -23.19 -26.22 12.99
CA ALA A 232 -22.25 -25.79 14.02
C ALA A 232 -22.80 -26.10 15.43
N ASP A 233 -22.07 -26.90 16.20
CA ASP A 233 -22.45 -27.26 17.57
C ASP A 233 -22.54 -26.01 18.46
N LEU A 234 -23.77 -25.70 18.88
CA LEU A 234 -24.07 -24.53 19.70
C LEU A 234 -23.25 -24.48 20.99
N THR A 235 -22.96 -25.63 21.59
CA THR A 235 -22.17 -25.66 22.83
C THR A 235 -20.71 -25.25 22.58
N THR A 236 -20.17 -25.63 21.43
CA THR A 236 -18.84 -25.22 20.97
C THR A 236 -18.82 -23.74 20.57
N VAL A 237 -19.88 -23.23 19.92
CA VAL A 237 -20.01 -21.79 19.63
C VAL A 237 -20.02 -20.95 20.91
N GLU A 238 -20.83 -21.34 21.90
CA GLU A 238 -20.91 -20.66 23.21
C GLU A 238 -19.59 -20.75 24.00
N ARG A 239 -18.82 -21.83 23.83
CA ARG A 239 -17.47 -21.94 24.38
C ARG A 239 -16.56 -20.87 23.77
N TYR A 240 -16.48 -20.78 22.43
CA TYR A 240 -15.65 -19.77 21.78
C TYR A 240 -16.09 -18.34 22.08
N GLU A 241 -17.39 -18.06 22.15
CA GLU A 241 -17.85 -16.72 22.53
C GLU A 241 -17.39 -16.28 23.93
N ARG A 242 -17.23 -17.23 24.86
CA ARG A 242 -16.72 -16.99 26.21
C ARG A 242 -15.20 -16.86 26.27
N GLU A 243 -14.49 -17.66 25.47
CA GLU A 243 -13.02 -17.68 25.43
C GLU A 243 -12.43 -16.53 24.61
N LEU A 244 -13.18 -16.03 23.61
CA LEU A 244 -12.70 -14.97 22.73
C LEU A 244 -12.70 -13.59 23.44
N PRO A 245 -11.55 -12.91 23.49
CA PRO A 245 -11.43 -11.59 24.09
C PRO A 245 -12.23 -10.57 23.29
N GLU A 246 -12.72 -9.52 23.97
CA GLU A 246 -13.56 -8.48 23.34
C GLU A 246 -12.84 -7.69 22.24
N ASN A 247 -11.52 -7.56 22.36
CA ASN A 247 -10.64 -6.83 21.44
C ASN A 247 -9.89 -7.76 20.47
N VAL A 248 -10.45 -8.94 20.17
CA VAL A 248 -9.88 -9.85 19.17
C VAL A 248 -9.77 -9.16 17.81
N LEU A 249 -8.61 -9.27 17.18
CA LEU A 249 -8.36 -8.74 15.84
C LEU A 249 -8.24 -9.85 14.80
N LEU A 250 -7.59 -10.94 15.19
CA LEU A 250 -7.15 -11.98 14.28
C LEU A 250 -7.11 -13.31 15.02
N VAL A 251 -7.55 -14.35 14.33
CA VAL A 251 -7.49 -15.73 14.78
C VAL A 251 -6.87 -16.58 13.67
N LYS A 252 -5.94 -17.47 14.00
CA LYS A 252 -5.34 -18.42 13.06
C LYS A 252 -5.43 -19.82 13.63
N ALA A 253 -5.85 -20.77 12.80
CA ALA A 253 -5.73 -22.19 13.06
C ALA A 253 -4.28 -22.63 12.84
N VAL A 254 -3.73 -23.38 13.80
CA VAL A 254 -2.35 -23.89 13.80
C VAL A 254 -2.37 -25.38 14.00
N LEU A 255 -1.57 -26.10 13.20
CA LEU A 255 -1.42 -27.55 13.35
C LEU A 255 -0.47 -27.87 14.50
N VAL A 256 -0.96 -28.63 15.47
CA VAL A 256 -0.14 -29.12 16.57
C VAL A 256 0.66 -30.33 16.10
N LYS A 257 1.93 -30.12 15.72
CA LYS A 257 2.83 -31.18 15.19
C LYS A 257 2.88 -32.47 16.03
N LYS A 258 2.59 -32.39 17.34
CA LYS A 258 2.59 -33.52 18.28
C LYS A 258 1.40 -34.47 18.08
N TYR A 259 0.27 -33.97 17.59
CA TYR A 259 -0.95 -34.73 17.38
C TYR A 259 -1.33 -34.55 15.92
N ASP A 260 -1.11 -35.58 15.12
CA ASP A 260 -1.42 -35.57 13.70
C ASP A 260 -2.91 -35.18 13.54
N ARG A 261 -3.16 -33.96 13.04
CA ARG A 261 -4.49 -33.31 12.82
C ARG A 261 -5.16 -32.56 13.99
N LEU A 262 -4.50 -32.29 15.11
CA LEU A 262 -5.09 -31.36 16.10
C LEU A 262 -4.88 -29.91 15.65
N ILE A 263 -5.97 -29.15 15.56
CA ILE A 263 -5.95 -27.71 15.28
C ILE A 263 -6.07 -26.97 16.61
N GLU A 264 -5.16 -26.04 16.86
CA GLU A 264 -5.25 -25.06 17.94
C GLU A 264 -5.46 -23.66 17.38
N TRP A 265 -6.28 -22.87 18.06
CA TRP A 265 -6.58 -21.50 17.66
C TRP A 265 -5.67 -20.52 18.38
N MET A 266 -4.80 -19.85 17.63
CA MET A 266 -4.05 -18.70 18.13
C MET A 266 -4.88 -17.42 17.98
N ILE A 267 -4.97 -16.64 19.05
CA ILE A 267 -5.81 -15.44 19.14
C ILE A 267 -4.92 -14.23 19.40
N TRP A 268 -5.03 -13.21 18.54
CA TRP A 268 -4.33 -11.93 18.71
C TRP A 268 -5.28 -10.80 19.08
N GLN A 269 -4.82 -9.95 20.00
CA GLN A 269 -5.55 -8.81 20.53
C GLN A 269 -4.81 -7.49 20.23
N GLY A 270 -5.52 -6.36 20.27
CA GLY A 270 -4.91 -5.03 20.26
C GLY A 270 -5.31 -4.17 19.07
N ASN A 271 -4.36 -3.43 18.49
CA ASN A 271 -4.60 -2.51 17.36
C ASN A 271 -3.55 -2.62 16.22
N GLU A 272 -2.57 -3.53 16.33
CA GLU A 272 -1.45 -3.63 15.39
C GLU A 272 -1.64 -4.73 14.33
N TYR A 273 -2.61 -4.56 13.42
CA TYR A 273 -2.93 -5.55 12.35
C TYR A 273 -1.71 -6.01 11.54
N THR A 274 -0.82 -5.11 11.15
CA THR A 274 0.34 -5.46 10.31
C THR A 274 1.26 -6.46 11.00
N LYS A 275 1.48 -6.29 12.31
CA LYS A 275 2.35 -7.17 13.09
C LYS A 275 1.70 -8.54 13.27
N THR A 276 0.44 -8.56 13.70
CA THR A 276 -0.30 -9.80 13.95
C THR A 276 -0.50 -10.63 12.67
N ILE A 277 -0.81 -9.98 11.54
CA ILE A 277 -0.88 -10.63 10.22
C ILE A 277 0.50 -11.21 9.84
N SER A 278 1.59 -10.46 10.05
CA SER A 278 2.93 -10.95 9.72
C SER A 278 3.33 -12.17 10.55
N GLU A 279 2.96 -12.22 11.83
CA GLU A 279 3.18 -13.38 12.70
C GLU A 279 2.37 -14.60 12.23
N ALA A 280 1.09 -14.42 11.91
CA ALA A 280 0.24 -15.48 11.39
C ALA A 280 0.75 -16.04 10.04
N LEU A 281 1.26 -15.17 9.16
CA LEU A 281 1.88 -15.55 7.90
C LEU A 281 3.19 -16.32 8.11
N ALA A 282 4.01 -15.93 9.09
CA ALA A 282 5.25 -16.63 9.42
C ALA A 282 4.97 -18.06 9.88
N ILE A 283 3.97 -18.25 10.73
CA ILE A 283 3.53 -19.59 11.18
C ILE A 283 3.08 -20.44 9.98
N THR A 284 2.24 -19.88 9.10
CA THR A 284 1.78 -20.62 7.89
C THR A 284 2.94 -21.03 6.99
N ASN A 285 3.91 -20.13 6.80
CA ASN A 285 5.10 -20.42 6.00
C ASN A 285 5.98 -21.50 6.65
N GLU A 286 6.10 -21.52 7.98
CA GLU A 286 6.78 -22.59 8.72
C GLU A 286 6.07 -23.93 8.55
N GLU A 287 4.74 -23.98 8.70
CA GLU A 287 3.91 -25.19 8.53
C GLU A 287 4.07 -25.80 7.12
N LEU A 288 4.28 -24.97 6.10
CA LEU A 288 4.43 -25.41 4.71
C LEU A 288 5.90 -25.63 4.31
N SER A 289 6.88 -25.22 5.12
CA SER A 289 8.29 -25.16 4.72
C SER A 289 8.89 -26.51 4.34
N ASP A 290 8.48 -27.59 5.03
CA ASP A 290 8.97 -28.95 4.81
C ASP A 290 8.32 -29.66 3.60
N LEU A 291 7.25 -29.09 3.06
CA LEU A 291 6.49 -29.70 1.96
C LEU A 291 6.96 -29.14 0.61
N ASN A 292 7.11 -30.02 -0.39
CA ASN A 292 7.32 -29.57 -1.76
C ASN A 292 6.03 -29.02 -2.38
N PHE A 293 6.14 -28.33 -3.51
CA PHE A 293 5.01 -27.68 -4.17
C PHE A 293 3.86 -28.63 -4.58
N ARG A 294 4.09 -29.92 -4.81
CA ARG A 294 3.00 -30.86 -5.09
C ARG A 294 2.34 -31.34 -3.80
N GLN A 295 3.12 -31.56 -2.75
CA GLN A 295 2.64 -31.95 -1.42
C GLN A 295 1.83 -30.84 -0.74
N ARG A 296 2.23 -29.57 -0.92
CA ARG A 296 1.47 -28.42 -0.43
C ARG A 296 0.11 -28.27 -1.12
N TYR A 297 -0.06 -28.80 -2.32
CA TYR A 297 -1.27 -28.55 -3.13
C TYR A 297 -1.66 -29.81 -3.92
N PRO A 298 -2.07 -30.89 -3.22
CA PRO A 298 -2.29 -32.21 -3.82
C PRO A 298 -3.62 -32.32 -4.60
N TRP A 299 -4.53 -31.35 -4.45
CA TRP A 299 -5.87 -31.44 -5.02
C TRP A 299 -5.87 -31.28 -6.54
N ALA A 300 -6.72 -32.07 -7.20
CA ALA A 300 -6.99 -31.92 -8.62
C ALA A 300 -7.75 -30.59 -8.85
N LEU A 301 -7.22 -29.75 -9.72
CA LEU A 301 -7.86 -28.49 -10.06
C LEU A 301 -9.18 -28.73 -10.80
N PRO A 302 -10.25 -27.97 -10.49
CA PRO A 302 -11.50 -28.07 -11.23
C PRO A 302 -11.28 -27.68 -12.70
N PRO A 303 -12.19 -28.09 -13.62
CA PRO A 303 -12.09 -27.79 -15.04
C PRO A 303 -12.33 -26.30 -15.29
N LEU A 304 -11.29 -25.48 -15.08
CA LEU A 304 -11.33 -24.06 -15.39
C LEU A 304 -11.24 -23.86 -16.91
N PRO A 305 -12.01 -22.93 -17.49
CA PRO A 305 -11.83 -22.56 -18.88
C PRO A 305 -10.36 -22.20 -19.11
N VAL A 306 -9.77 -22.79 -20.14
CA VAL A 306 -8.44 -22.39 -20.59
C VAL A 306 -8.63 -21.01 -21.21
N GLY A 307 -8.54 -19.98 -20.37
CA GLY A 307 -8.46 -18.62 -20.87
C GLY A 307 -7.39 -18.57 -21.95
N LEU A 308 -7.69 -17.90 -23.07
CA LEU A 308 -6.70 -17.66 -24.12
C LEU A 308 -5.39 -17.25 -23.44
N PRO A 309 -4.24 -17.88 -23.79
CA PRO A 309 -2.99 -17.65 -23.10
C PRO A 309 -2.81 -16.14 -23.00
N LEU A 310 -2.78 -15.64 -21.76
CA LEU A 310 -2.60 -14.21 -21.46
C LEU A 310 -1.52 -13.74 -22.42
N SER A 311 -1.90 -12.96 -23.44
CA SER A 311 -0.95 -12.49 -24.45
C SER A 311 0.19 -11.90 -23.66
N ASN A 312 1.33 -12.61 -23.64
CA ASN A 312 2.33 -12.53 -22.58
C ASN A 312 2.39 -11.10 -22.08
N PRO A 313 1.99 -10.76 -20.84
CA PRO A 313 2.10 -9.39 -20.37
C PRO A 313 3.57 -9.06 -20.47
N LYS A 314 3.93 -8.33 -21.54
CA LYS A 314 5.28 -8.00 -21.98
C LYS A 314 6.07 -7.72 -20.70
N PRO A 315 7.06 -8.57 -20.35
CA PRO A 315 7.55 -8.73 -18.99
C PRO A 315 7.62 -7.37 -18.32
N SER A 316 6.69 -7.13 -17.40
CA SER A 316 6.57 -5.83 -16.74
C SER A 316 7.81 -5.53 -15.91
N GLY A 317 8.74 -6.48 -15.72
CA GLY A 317 10.09 -6.21 -15.22
C GLY A 317 10.88 -5.23 -16.10
N THR A 318 10.81 -5.34 -17.43
CA THR A 318 11.48 -4.39 -18.33
C THR A 318 10.70 -3.08 -18.42
N ARG A 319 9.36 -3.10 -18.34
CA ARG A 319 8.57 -1.86 -18.31
C ARG A 319 8.61 -1.17 -16.95
N LEU A 320 8.79 -1.83 -15.82
CA LEU A 320 8.93 -1.19 -14.50
C LEU A 320 10.34 -0.63 -14.31
N LEU A 321 11.37 -1.26 -14.90
CA LEU A 321 12.73 -0.67 -14.99
C LEU A 321 12.82 0.41 -16.05
N VAL A 322 12.14 0.28 -17.21
CA VAL A 322 12.05 1.35 -18.21
C VAL A 322 11.13 2.46 -17.75
N LEU A 323 10.09 2.22 -16.95
CA LEU A 323 9.27 3.27 -16.33
C LEU A 323 9.96 3.85 -15.10
N LYS A 324 10.72 3.10 -14.29
CA LYS A 324 11.64 3.69 -13.29
C LYS A 324 12.75 4.50 -13.96
N ALA A 325 13.25 4.09 -15.12
CA ALA A 325 14.24 4.85 -15.88
C ALA A 325 13.59 6.04 -16.64
N LYS A 326 12.36 5.93 -17.14
CA LYS A 326 11.65 6.97 -17.91
C LYS A 326 10.90 7.95 -17.01
N TYR A 327 10.39 7.53 -15.85
CA TYR A 327 9.91 8.41 -14.77
C TYR A 327 11.04 8.85 -13.84
N GLY A 328 12.14 8.10 -13.75
CA GLY A 328 13.40 8.59 -13.20
C GLY A 328 13.97 9.70 -14.09
N LEU A 329 14.01 9.51 -15.43
CA LEU A 329 14.41 10.57 -16.37
C LEU A 329 13.42 11.73 -16.41
N LYS A 330 12.09 11.50 -16.34
CA LYS A 330 11.11 12.60 -16.26
C LYS A 330 11.12 13.28 -14.90
N GLY A 331 11.39 12.57 -13.81
CA GLY A 331 11.58 13.13 -12.48
C GLY A 331 12.86 13.97 -12.41
N VAL A 332 13.95 13.48 -12.99
CA VAL A 332 15.21 14.25 -13.17
C VAL A 332 14.99 15.43 -14.12
N GLY A 333 14.18 15.28 -15.17
CA GLY A 333 13.83 16.36 -16.09
C GLY A 333 12.99 17.45 -15.43
N ILE A 334 11.95 17.08 -14.68
CA ILE A 334 11.13 18.03 -13.91
C ILE A 334 11.97 18.68 -12.82
N LEU A 335 12.80 17.92 -12.10
CA LEU A 335 13.71 18.47 -11.10
C LEU A 335 14.76 19.41 -11.72
N SER A 336 15.27 19.08 -12.91
CA SER A 336 16.21 19.94 -13.66
C SER A 336 15.54 21.21 -14.17
N ILE A 337 14.29 21.13 -14.64
CA ILE A 337 13.50 22.30 -15.05
C ILE A 337 13.20 23.19 -13.83
N VAL A 338 12.88 22.61 -12.68
CA VAL A 338 12.65 23.36 -11.44
C VAL A 338 13.95 23.99 -10.92
N LEU A 339 15.07 23.26 -10.92
CA LEU A 339 16.38 23.79 -10.54
C LEU A 339 16.85 24.89 -11.50
N PHE A 340 16.64 24.71 -12.80
CA PHE A 340 16.96 25.71 -13.82
C PHE A 340 16.07 26.95 -13.66
N GLY A 341 14.78 26.77 -13.42
CA GLY A 341 13.86 27.87 -13.13
C GLY A 341 14.27 28.65 -11.88
N LEU A 342 14.68 27.97 -10.80
CA LEU A 342 15.22 28.60 -9.59
C LEU A 342 16.54 29.34 -9.85
N LEU A 343 17.41 28.80 -10.70
CA LEU A 343 18.69 29.42 -11.08
C LEU A 343 18.49 30.67 -11.94
N VAL A 344 17.55 30.63 -12.88
CA VAL A 344 17.16 31.78 -13.70
C VAL A 344 16.50 32.85 -12.82
N CYS A 345 15.64 32.46 -11.87
CA CYS A 345 15.05 33.40 -10.92
C CYS A 345 16.09 34.08 -10.03
N THR A 346 17.08 33.35 -9.51
CA THR A 346 18.14 33.95 -8.69
C THR A 346 19.04 34.88 -9.50
N LEU A 347 19.34 34.55 -10.77
CA LEU A 347 20.06 35.43 -11.69
C LEU A 347 19.28 36.71 -12.02
N ILE A 348 17.97 36.60 -12.29
CA ILE A 348 17.11 37.75 -12.58
C ILE A 348 16.94 38.64 -11.34
N CYS A 349 16.70 38.06 -10.17
CA CYS A 349 16.59 38.83 -8.92
C CYS A 349 17.92 39.49 -8.52
N GLY A 350 19.06 38.81 -8.75
CA GLY A 350 20.38 39.40 -8.51
C GLY A 350 20.67 40.58 -9.42
N SER A 351 20.30 40.49 -10.71
CA SER A 351 20.53 41.55 -11.70
C SER A 351 19.58 42.74 -11.52
N THR A 352 18.32 42.53 -11.16
CA THR A 352 17.40 43.64 -10.83
C THR A 352 17.77 44.35 -9.53
N ALA A 353 18.23 43.63 -8.50
CA ALA A 353 18.78 44.25 -7.30
C ALA A 353 20.02 45.09 -7.61
N MET A 354 20.92 44.60 -8.48
CA MET A 354 22.10 45.34 -8.92
C MET A 354 21.73 46.61 -9.70
N LEU A 355 20.74 46.54 -10.59
CA LEU A 355 20.24 47.70 -11.36
C LEU A 355 19.55 48.75 -10.48
N LEU A 356 18.76 48.33 -9.47
CA LEU A 356 18.14 49.24 -8.50
C LEU A 356 19.18 49.97 -7.62
N VAL A 357 20.31 49.32 -7.33
CA VAL A 357 21.41 49.94 -6.58
C VAL A 357 22.22 50.89 -7.46
N LEU A 358 22.47 50.55 -8.72
CA LEU A 358 23.17 51.42 -9.68
C LEU A 358 22.32 52.64 -10.08
N GLY A 359 21.00 52.50 -10.17
CA GLY A 359 20.08 53.61 -10.46
C GLY A 359 19.95 54.65 -9.33
N ASN A 360 20.34 54.31 -8.10
CA ASN A 360 20.29 55.21 -6.94
C ASN A 360 21.66 55.84 -6.58
N TYR A 361 22.65 55.74 -7.48
CA TYR A 361 24.03 56.19 -7.21
C TYR A 361 24.26 57.70 -7.42
N GLU A 362 23.23 58.47 -7.83
CA GLU A 362 23.39 59.92 -8.12
C GLU A 362 23.20 60.87 -6.92
N MET A 363 22.87 60.38 -5.72
CA MET A 363 22.75 61.26 -4.55
C MET A 363 23.29 60.60 -3.28
N THR A 364 24.59 60.71 -2.99
CA THR A 364 25.11 60.88 -1.61
C THR A 364 26.63 61.05 -1.65
N ARG A 365 27.10 62.23 -1.18
CA ARG A 365 28.49 62.70 -1.27
C ARG A 365 29.28 62.48 0.03
N SER A 366 29.11 61.34 0.72
CA SER A 366 29.94 61.00 1.90
C SER A 366 30.63 59.64 1.74
N ALA A 367 31.95 59.65 1.88
CA ALA A 367 32.82 58.50 1.60
C ALA A 367 32.58 57.29 2.54
N ASP A 368 32.11 57.53 3.77
CA ASP A 368 31.88 56.46 4.76
C ASP A 368 30.62 55.63 4.48
N ALA A 369 29.59 56.25 3.90
CA ALA A 369 28.37 55.54 3.46
C ALA A 369 28.63 54.67 2.21
N ILE A 370 29.60 55.09 1.39
CA ILE A 370 30.02 54.35 0.19
C ILE A 370 30.75 53.07 0.60
N TRP A 371 31.67 53.13 1.57
CA TRP A 371 32.40 51.95 2.03
C TRP A 371 31.53 50.89 2.70
N THR A 372 30.55 51.28 3.52
CA THR A 372 29.60 50.33 4.12
C THR A 372 28.64 49.71 3.10
N LYS A 373 28.23 50.46 2.07
CA LYS A 373 27.47 49.91 0.94
C LYS A 373 28.31 48.95 0.11
N ILE A 374 29.56 49.30 -0.21
CA ILE A 374 30.48 48.42 -0.95
C ILE A 374 30.71 47.12 -0.17
N MET A 375 31.03 47.18 1.13
CA MET A 375 31.22 45.97 1.96
C MET A 375 29.98 45.06 2.01
N LYS A 376 28.78 45.63 2.16
CA LYS A 376 27.53 44.85 2.09
C LYS A 376 27.31 44.23 0.71
N MET A 377 27.67 44.97 -0.35
CA MET A 377 27.56 44.50 -1.73
C MET A 377 28.53 43.34 -1.97
N THR A 378 29.80 43.48 -1.57
CA THR A 378 30.82 42.42 -1.68
C THR A 378 30.41 41.18 -0.92
N PHE A 379 29.84 41.32 0.29
CA PHE A 379 29.35 40.19 1.09
C PHE A 379 28.14 39.49 0.46
N CYS A 380 27.21 40.25 -0.13
CA CYS A 380 26.07 39.68 -0.87
C CYS A 380 26.53 38.96 -2.14
N THR A 381 27.40 39.56 -2.95
CA THR A 381 27.95 38.89 -4.15
C THR A 381 28.80 37.68 -3.78
N ALA A 382 29.61 37.74 -2.72
CA ALA A 382 30.39 36.59 -2.26
C ALA A 382 29.46 35.46 -1.77
N GLY A 383 28.38 35.78 -1.07
CA GLY A 383 27.36 34.81 -0.66
C GLY A 383 26.62 34.18 -1.84
N SER A 384 26.27 34.96 -2.87
CA SER A 384 25.65 34.44 -4.09
C SER A 384 26.60 33.56 -4.91
N VAL A 385 27.87 33.95 -5.04
CA VAL A 385 28.90 33.15 -5.72
C VAL A 385 29.19 31.87 -4.94
N PHE A 386 29.27 31.93 -3.61
CA PHE A 386 29.47 30.76 -2.78
C PHE A 386 28.27 29.81 -2.84
N GLY A 387 27.04 30.34 -2.80
CA GLY A 387 25.82 29.55 -2.99
C GLY A 387 25.73 28.90 -4.38
N PHE A 388 26.16 29.61 -5.42
CA PHE A 388 26.27 29.08 -6.78
C PHE A 388 27.30 27.95 -6.87
N LEU A 389 28.52 28.16 -6.36
CA LEU A 389 29.59 27.16 -6.35
C LEU A 389 29.21 25.92 -5.53
N PHE A 390 28.56 26.11 -4.37
CA PHE A 390 28.05 25.03 -3.53
C PHE A 390 26.92 24.26 -4.23
N GLY A 391 26.01 24.97 -4.92
CA GLY A 391 24.96 24.36 -5.74
C GLY A 391 25.53 23.53 -6.90
N VAL A 392 26.57 24.03 -7.57
CA VAL A 392 27.29 23.30 -8.63
C VAL A 392 28.01 22.06 -8.06
N GLN A 393 28.62 22.15 -6.89
CA GLN A 393 29.25 20.99 -6.24
C GLN A 393 28.24 19.93 -5.82
N LEU A 394 27.12 20.34 -5.21
CA LEU A 394 26.02 19.42 -4.86
C LEU A 394 25.44 18.75 -6.10
N PHE A 395 25.25 19.51 -7.19
CA PHE A 395 24.80 18.98 -8.46
C PHE A 395 25.80 17.96 -9.03
N ALA A 396 27.10 18.25 -9.01
CA ALA A 396 28.14 17.32 -9.45
C ALA A 396 28.17 16.03 -8.61
N VAL A 397 28.02 16.13 -7.28
CA VAL A 397 27.91 14.97 -6.37
C VAL A 397 26.67 14.15 -6.70
N TYR A 398 25.53 14.80 -6.95
CA TYR A 398 24.27 14.14 -7.28
C TYR A 398 24.36 13.41 -8.63
N VAL A 399 24.95 14.05 -9.65
CA VAL A 399 25.21 13.44 -10.96
C VAL A 399 26.15 12.22 -10.82
N LYS A 400 27.20 12.33 -10.00
CA LYS A 400 28.15 11.23 -9.73
C LYS A 400 27.48 10.05 -9.00
N LEU A 401 26.60 10.33 -8.03
CA LEU A 401 25.78 9.32 -7.35
C LEU A 401 24.79 8.64 -8.30
N GLY A 402 24.12 9.43 -9.15
CA GLY A 402 23.22 8.91 -10.18
C GLY A 402 23.95 8.02 -11.19
N TRP A 403 25.13 8.42 -11.64
CA TRP A 403 25.97 7.65 -12.55
C TRP A 403 26.45 6.33 -11.94
N THR A 404 26.97 6.35 -10.71
CA THR A 404 27.44 5.14 -10.01
C THR A 404 26.32 4.16 -9.72
N MET A 405 25.12 4.64 -9.38
CA MET A 405 23.93 3.80 -9.22
C MET A 405 23.51 3.16 -10.56
N MET A 406 23.52 3.93 -11.65
CA MET A 406 23.23 3.41 -13.00
C MET A 406 24.25 2.36 -13.45
N GLU A 407 25.53 2.53 -13.08
CA GLU A 407 26.58 1.56 -13.40
C GLU A 407 26.44 0.26 -12.60
N LYS A 408 26.05 0.33 -11.32
CA LYS A 408 25.69 -0.85 -10.51
C LYS A 408 24.51 -1.61 -11.10
N LEU A 409 23.44 -0.90 -11.49
CA LEU A 409 22.27 -1.50 -12.14
C LEU A 409 22.64 -2.13 -13.49
N ARG A 410 23.52 -1.50 -14.27
CA ARG A 410 24.02 -2.05 -15.54
C ARG A 410 24.84 -3.33 -15.33
N LYS A 411 25.66 -3.40 -14.26
CA LYS A 411 26.41 -4.61 -13.88
C LYS A 411 25.48 -5.75 -13.44
N GLN A 412 24.49 -5.47 -12.57
CA GLN A 412 23.47 -6.46 -12.18
C GLN A 412 22.65 -6.98 -13.37
N TYR A 413 22.35 -6.12 -14.34
CA TYR A 413 21.62 -6.55 -15.55
C TYR A 413 22.46 -7.47 -16.44
N ARG A 414 23.78 -7.29 -16.51
CA ARG A 414 24.67 -8.18 -17.26
C ARG A 414 24.87 -9.54 -16.61
N SER A 415 24.75 -9.65 -15.28
CA SER A 415 24.86 -10.94 -14.58
C SER A 415 23.57 -11.77 -14.60
N LEU A 416 22.45 -11.17 -15.02
CA LEU A 416 21.15 -11.83 -15.19
C LEU A 416 20.88 -12.28 -16.64
N ARG A 417 21.80 -11.97 -17.56
CA ARG A 417 21.90 -12.58 -18.89
C ARG A 417 23.03 -13.59 -18.85
#